data_AF-A0A950JIH5-F1
#
_entry.id   AF-A0A950JIH5-F1
#
_cell.length_a   1.000
_cell.length_b   1.000
_cell.length_c   1.000
_cell.angle_alpha   90.00
_cell.angle_beta   90.00
_cell.angle_gamma   90.00
#
_symmetry.space_group_name_H-M   'P 1'
#
loop_
_entity.id
_entity.type
_entity.pdbx_description
1 polymer ?
#
loop_
_entity_poly.entity_id
_entity_poly.type
_entity_poly.pdbx_seq_one_letter_code
_entity_poly.pdbx_strand_id
1 'polypeptide(L)'
;MRRAICSSVALLAASCPAAAQSVDLNSLIPAGGATASGRIIELVAILTVLSVAPGLLIMVTSFTRFIVALSFLRSGLGLQSAPANLVLISLSLFMTFFVMTPTFDRAWQNGL
;
A
#
# COMPACT_ATOMS: atom_id res chain seq x y z
N MET A 1 26.47 24.04 -18.04
CA MET A 1 25.01 24.10 -18.33
C MET A 1 24.54 23.08 -19.38
N ARG A 2 25.23 22.90 -20.51
CA ARG A 2 24.84 21.91 -21.54
C ARG A 2 24.79 20.44 -21.08
N ARG A 3 25.68 20.02 -20.18
CA ARG A 3 25.73 18.63 -19.68
C ARG A 3 24.54 18.28 -18.77
N ALA A 4 23.98 19.25 -18.05
CA ALA A 4 22.82 19.04 -17.19
C ALA A 4 21.52 18.83 -17.97
N ILE A 5 21.40 19.47 -19.15
CA ILE A 5 20.27 19.30 -20.07
C ILE A 5 20.27 17.90 -20.69
N CYS A 6 21.45 17.36 -21.03
CA CYS A 6 21.54 15.99 -21.55
C CYS A 6 21.16 14.94 -20.49
N SER A 7 21.49 15.18 -19.22
CA SER A 7 21.13 14.27 -18.12
C SER A 7 19.63 14.27 -17.83
N SER A 8 18.96 15.44 -17.87
CA SER A 8 17.50 15.52 -17.67
C SER A 8 16.71 14.93 -18.85
N VAL A 9 17.18 15.07 -20.09
CA VAL A 9 16.58 14.41 -21.26
C VAL A 9 16.74 12.88 -21.20
N ALA A 10 17.89 12.38 -20.72
CA ALA A 10 18.13 10.95 -20.54
C ALA A 10 17.19 10.32 -19.49
N LEU A 11 16.85 11.07 -18.44
CA LEU A 11 15.88 10.64 -17.41
C LEU A 11 14.43 10.61 -17.93
N LEU A 12 14.04 11.50 -18.85
CA LEU A 12 12.72 11.39 -19.51
C LEU A 12 12.66 10.20 -20.48
N ALA A 13 13.76 9.87 -21.16
CA ALA A 13 13.83 8.74 -22.10
C ALA A 13 13.80 7.36 -21.40
N ALA A 14 14.13 7.30 -20.10
CA ALA A 14 14.04 6.09 -19.28
C ALA A 14 12.63 5.81 -18.74
N SER A 15 11.63 6.60 -19.15
CA SER A 15 10.21 6.31 -18.91
C SER A 15 9.82 5.08 -19.74
N CYS A 16 10.16 3.90 -19.24
CA CYS A 16 9.69 2.63 -19.78
C CYS A 16 8.15 2.69 -19.82
N PRO A 17 7.49 2.23 -20.88
CA PRO A 17 6.05 2.03 -20.83
C PRO A 17 5.81 1.07 -19.66
N ALA A 18 5.08 1.54 -18.65
CA ALA A 18 4.52 0.65 -17.66
C ALA A 18 3.74 -0.41 -18.45
N ALA A 19 4.25 -1.63 -18.52
CA ALA A 19 3.54 -2.75 -19.09
C ALA A 19 2.24 -2.84 -18.30
N ALA A 20 1.15 -2.34 -18.89
CA ALA A 20 -0.16 -2.51 -18.33
C ALA A 20 -0.34 -4.02 -18.15
N GLN A 21 -0.50 -4.45 -16.91
CA GLN A 21 -0.83 -5.83 -16.59
C GLN A 21 -2.26 -6.05 -17.08
N SER A 22 -2.44 -6.19 -18.39
CA SER A 22 -3.71 -6.57 -18.98
C SER A 22 -3.92 -8.02 -18.56
N VAL A 23 -4.71 -8.19 -17.50
CA VAL A 23 -5.16 -9.50 -17.06
C VAL A 23 -6.01 -10.06 -18.20
N ASP A 24 -5.42 -10.89 -19.06
CA ASP A 24 -6.14 -11.53 -20.16
C ASP A 24 -7.02 -12.64 -19.60
N LEU A 25 -8.28 -12.28 -19.38
CA LEU A 25 -9.30 -13.14 -18.80
C LEU A 25 -9.62 -14.33 -19.71
N ASN A 26 -9.34 -14.24 -21.01
CA ASN A 26 -9.60 -15.32 -21.95
C ASN A 26 -8.63 -16.50 -21.79
N SER A 27 -7.40 -16.23 -21.31
CA SER A 27 -6.41 -17.26 -20.99
C SER A 27 -6.72 -18.05 -19.71
N LEU A 28 -7.65 -17.55 -18.90
CA LEU A 28 -8.03 -18.11 -17.58
C LEU A 28 -9.37 -18.87 -17.61
N ILE A 29 -10.00 -19.04 -18.78
CA ILE A 29 -11.29 -19.73 -18.93
C ILE A 29 -11.05 -21.13 -19.54
N PRO A 30 -11.15 -22.23 -18.75
CA PRO A 30 -11.31 -23.56 -19.29
C PRO A 30 -12.61 -23.66 -20.08
N ALA A 31 -12.59 -24.29 -21.25
CA ALA A 31 -13.79 -24.54 -22.07
C ALA A 31 -14.79 -25.43 -21.29
N GLY A 32 -15.71 -24.80 -20.55
CA GLY A 32 -16.72 -25.47 -19.71
C GLY A 32 -16.86 -24.93 -18.28
N GLY A 33 -15.96 -24.04 -17.83
CA GLY A 33 -16.09 -23.31 -16.55
C GLY A 33 -16.90 -22.01 -16.69
N ALA A 34 -17.21 -21.37 -15.55
CA ALA A 34 -18.02 -20.15 -15.43
C ALA A 34 -17.86 -19.17 -16.61
N THR A 35 -18.98 -18.62 -17.10
CA THR A 35 -19.00 -17.66 -18.20
C THR A 35 -18.00 -16.51 -17.95
N ALA A 36 -17.40 -15.95 -19.00
CA ALA A 36 -16.44 -14.84 -18.88
C ALA A 36 -16.95 -13.72 -17.96
N SER A 37 -18.26 -13.44 -18.00
CA SER A 37 -18.94 -12.49 -17.12
C SER A 37 -18.85 -12.85 -15.63
N GLY A 38 -18.96 -14.13 -15.25
CA GLY A 38 -18.85 -14.57 -13.85
C GLY A 38 -17.44 -14.35 -13.28
N ARG A 39 -16.41 -14.62 -14.08
CA ARG A 39 -15.01 -14.39 -13.67
C ARG A 39 -14.66 -12.91 -13.57
N ILE A 40 -15.21 -12.07 -14.45
CA ILE A 40 -15.07 -10.61 -14.36
C ILE A 40 -15.66 -10.11 -13.04
N ILE A 41 -16.85 -10.57 -12.66
CA ILE A 41 -17.51 -10.18 -11.40
C ILE A 41 -16.69 -10.64 -10.18
N GLU A 42 -16.18 -11.87 -10.19
CA GLU A 42 -15.30 -12.39 -9.12
C GLU A 42 -14.03 -11.54 -8.94
N LEU A 43 -13.37 -11.18 -10.04
CA LEU A 43 -12.17 -10.34 -10.00
C LEU A 43 -12.48 -8.92 -9.53
N VAL A 44 -13.58 -8.33 -9.99
CA VAL A 44 -14.04 -7.01 -9.50
C VAL A 44 -14.32 -7.07 -8.00
N ALA A 45 -14.94 -8.14 -7.50
CA ALA A 45 -15.19 -8.32 -6.07
C ALA A 45 -13.89 -8.39 -5.26
N ILE A 46 -12.91 -9.22 -5.68
CA ILE A 46 -11.61 -9.33 -4.99
C ILE A 46 -10.83 -8.01 -5.02
N LEU A 47 -10.78 -7.34 -6.18
CA LEU A 47 -10.11 -6.04 -6.31
C LEU A 47 -10.73 -4.97 -5.42
N THR A 48 -12.06 -4.99 -5.28
CA THR A 48 -12.78 -4.08 -4.38
C THR A 48 -12.37 -4.31 -2.94
N VAL A 49 -12.32 -5.57 -2.49
CA VAL A 49 -11.86 -5.92 -1.13
C VAL A 49 -10.40 -5.52 -0.92
N LEU A 50 -9.52 -5.81 -1.89
CA LEU A 50 -8.10 -5.51 -1.81
C LEU A 50 -7.82 -4.00 -1.76
N SER A 51 -8.62 -3.19 -2.44
CA SER A 51 -8.49 -1.72 -2.42
C SER A 51 -8.86 -1.12 -1.05
N VAL A 52 -9.79 -1.73 -0.32
CA VAL A 52 -10.22 -1.27 1.01
C VAL A 52 -9.30 -1.81 2.11
N ALA A 53 -8.68 -2.97 1.88
CA ALA A 53 -7.78 -3.65 2.81
C ALA A 53 -6.68 -2.76 3.45
N PRO A 54 -5.91 -1.92 2.71
CA PRO A 54 -4.84 -1.12 3.33
C PRO A 54 -5.38 -0.07 4.31
N GLY A 55 -6.55 0.50 4.04
CA GLY A 55 -7.20 1.44 4.97
C GLY A 55 -7.70 0.74 6.23
N LEU A 56 -8.30 -0.44 6.09
CA LEU A 56 -8.73 -1.26 7.22
C LEU A 56 -7.55 -1.71 8.08
N LEU A 57 -6.43 -2.09 7.47
CA LEU A 57 -5.21 -2.46 8.20
C LEU A 57 -4.77 -1.30 9.11
N ILE A 58 -4.78 -0.07 8.62
CA ILE A 58 -4.43 1.11 9.41
C ILE A 58 -5.44 1.36 10.56
N MET A 59 -6.74 1.20 10.27
CA MET A 59 -7.82 1.49 11.22
C MET A 59 -7.95 0.45 12.35
N VAL A 60 -7.76 -0.83 12.03
CA VAL A 60 -7.95 -1.96 12.97
C VAL A 60 -6.70 -2.23 13.81
N THR A 61 -5.55 -1.69 13.42
CA THR A 61 -4.29 -1.89 14.14
C THR A 61 -3.94 -0.72 15.08
N SER A 62 -2.81 -0.83 15.78
CA SER A 62 -2.28 0.21 16.67
C SER A 62 -1.70 1.43 15.94
N PHE A 63 -1.71 1.45 14.60
CA PHE A 63 -1.13 2.56 13.81
C PHE A 63 -1.71 3.91 14.22
N THR A 64 -3.04 4.02 14.29
CA THR A 64 -3.75 5.26 14.64
C THR A 64 -3.31 5.79 16.01
N ARG A 65 -3.03 4.90 16.97
CA ARG A 65 -2.58 5.30 18.31
C ARG A 65 -1.17 5.85 18.30
N PHE A 66 -0.25 5.21 17.58
CA PHE A 66 1.13 5.68 17.47
C PHE A 66 1.24 7.00 16.71
N ILE A 67 0.55 7.14 15.57
CA ILE A 67 0.63 8.39 14.78
C ILE A 67 0.04 9.59 15.54
N VAL A 68 -1.03 9.39 16.32
CA VAL A 68 -1.62 10.44 17.16
C VAL A 68 -0.68 10.83 18.30
N ALA A 69 -0.10 9.86 19.01
CA ALA A 69 0.86 10.14 20.08
C ALA A 69 2.09 10.91 19.57
N LEU A 70 2.67 10.47 18.45
CA LEU A 70 3.80 11.14 17.81
C LEU A 70 3.42 12.52 17.24
N SER A 71 2.19 12.69 16.76
CA SER A 71 1.68 13.99 16.29
C SER A 71 1.52 14.98 17.42
N PHE A 72 1.01 14.55 18.58
CA PHE A 72 0.95 15.39 19.77
C PHE A 72 2.34 15.75 20.28
N LEU A 73 3.28 14.81 20.25
CA LEU A 73 4.67 15.09 20.59
C LEU A 73 5.25 16.17 19.66
N ARG A 74 5.02 16.06 18.34
CA ARG A 74 5.45 17.10 17.37
C ARG A 74 4.87 18.47 17.70
N SER A 75 3.56 18.55 17.96
CA SER A 75 2.93 19.83 18.33
C SER A 75 3.48 20.39 19.64
N GLY A 76 3.81 19.53 20.59
CA GLY A 76 4.40 19.92 21.87
C GLY A 76 5.83 20.46 21.77
N LEU A 77 6.58 20.09 20.73
CA LEU A 77 7.95 20.59 20.50
C LEU A 77 8.00 22.03 19.95
N GLY A 78 6.88 22.60 19.50
CA GLY A 78 6.81 23.97 18.98
C GLY A 78 7.60 24.23 17.68
N LEU A 79 8.10 23.17 17.03
CA LEU A 79 8.84 23.25 15.77
C LEU A 79 7.87 23.18 14.58
N GLN A 80 7.98 24.12 13.64
CA GLN A 80 6.97 24.27 12.57
C GLN A 80 7.01 23.18 11.49
N SER A 81 8.15 22.52 11.28
CA SER A 81 8.32 21.59 10.14
C SER A 81 9.11 20.32 10.48
N ALA A 82 9.67 20.25 11.68
CA ALA A 82 10.36 19.06 12.17
C ALA A 82 9.50 18.37 13.23
N PRO A 83 9.32 17.04 13.16
CA PRO A 83 9.66 16.10 12.08
C PRO A 83 8.64 16.11 10.92
N ALA A 84 9.10 15.81 9.69
CA ALA A 84 8.24 15.74 8.50
C ALA A 84 7.14 14.67 8.63
N ASN A 85 5.96 14.90 8.03
CA ASN A 85 4.82 13.99 8.14
C ASN A 85 5.14 12.55 7.70
N LEU A 86 5.93 12.40 6.62
CA LEU A 86 6.37 11.10 6.13
C LEU A 86 7.19 10.33 7.17
N VAL A 87 8.03 11.03 7.95
CA VAL A 87 8.84 10.42 9.02
C VAL A 87 7.95 9.94 10.16
N LEU A 88 6.92 10.70 10.54
CA LEU A 88 5.97 10.26 11.56
C LEU A 88 5.20 9.01 11.13
N ILE A 89 4.77 8.99 9.87
CA ILE A 89 4.06 7.85 9.27
C ILE A 89 4.97 6.62 9.21
N SER A 90 6.24 6.77 8.81
CA SER A 90 7.16 5.63 8.75
C SER A 90 7.48 5.07 10.14
N LEU A 91 7.71 5.95 11.14
CA LEU A 91 7.90 5.54 12.52
C LEU A 91 6.68 4.81 13.08
N SER A 92 5.47 5.33 12.83
CA SER A 92 4.24 4.71 13.33
C SER A 92 3.99 3.36 12.68
N LEU A 93 4.31 3.20 11.40
CA LEU A 93 4.16 1.95 10.66
C LEU A 93 5.16 0.88 11.15
N PHE A 94 6.41 1.28 11.39
CA PHE A 94 7.42 0.40 11.99
C PHE A 94 7.06 -0.06 13.40
N MET A 95 6.64 0.88 14.27
CA MET A 95 6.18 0.56 15.62
C MET A 95 4.94 -0.35 15.62
N THR A 96 4.04 -0.17 14.65
CA THR A 96 2.86 -1.03 14.50
C THR A 96 3.26 -2.46 14.18
N PHE A 97 4.13 -2.69 13.19
CA PHE A 97 4.58 -4.04 12.86
C PHE A 97 5.31 -4.71 14.03
N PHE A 98 6.20 -3.97 14.70
CA PHE A 98 6.92 -4.47 15.86
C PHE A 98 5.97 -4.92 16.98
N VAL A 99 4.97 -4.11 17.33
CA VAL A 99 4.03 -4.42 18.42
C VAL A 99 2.96 -5.43 18.02
N MET A 100 2.55 -5.48 16.74
CA MET A 100 1.50 -6.39 16.26
C MET A 100 1.99 -7.78 15.84
N THR A 101 3.29 -8.05 15.89
CA THR A 101 3.84 -9.38 15.58
C THR A 101 3.08 -10.55 16.25
N PRO A 102 2.82 -10.56 17.58
CA PRO A 102 2.08 -11.66 18.20
C PRO A 102 0.62 -11.75 17.76
N THR A 103 0.01 -10.63 17.38
CA THR A 103 -1.38 -10.62 16.88
C THR A 103 -1.45 -11.24 15.49
N PHE A 104 -0.48 -10.96 14.63
CA PHE A 104 -0.35 -11.61 13.32
C PHE A 104 -0.06 -13.10 13.46
N ASP A 105 0.84 -13.49 14.36
CA ASP A 105 1.12 -14.91 14.62
C ASP A 105 -0.11 -15.66 15.12
N ARG A 106 -0.87 -15.07 16.06
CA ARG A 106 -2.13 -15.65 16.53
C ARG A 106 -3.17 -15.74 15.43
N ALA A 107 -3.30 -14.71 14.59
CA ALA A 107 -4.24 -14.74 13.46
C ALA A 107 -3.86 -15.82 12.43
N TRP A 108 -2.56 -16.03 12.19
CA TRP A 108 -2.07 -17.08 11.29
C TRP A 108 -2.26 -18.49 11.87
N GLN A 109 -2.04 -18.67 13.18
CA GLN A 109 -2.15 -19.98 13.83
C GLN A 109 -3.58 -20.38 14.19
N ASN A 110 -4.45 -19.43 14.55
CA ASN A 110 -5.84 -19.68 14.95
C ASN A 110 -6.87 -19.36 13.86
N GLY A 111 -6.44 -18.79 12.73
CA GLY A 111 -7.29 -18.62 11.56
C GLY A 111 -7.61 -19.99 10.95
N LEU A 112 -8.89 -20.22 10.62
CA LEU A 112 -9.42 -21.47 10.08
C LEU A 112 -8.64 -21.98 8.86
#